data_AF-A0A914N226-F1
#
_entry.id   AF-A0A914N226-F1
#
_cell.length_a   1.000
_cell.length_b   1.000
_cell.length_c   1.000
_cell.angle_alpha   90.00
_cell.angle_beta   90.00
_cell.angle_gamma   90.00
#
_symmetry.space_group_name_H-M   'P 1'
#
loop_
_entity.id
_entity.type
_entity.pdbx_description
1 polymer ?
#
loop_
_entity_poly.entity_id
_entity_poly.type
_entity_poly.pdbx_seq_one_letter_code
_entity_poly.pdbx_strand_id
1 'polypeptide(L)'
;MAIDYSRWKDIEISDDEDDTHPNIDTPSLFRWRHKARLERMAEMKEEKEKVEGGKKEVLSRVQEIEEKLSNTNLDEKERIKLELERDNIRKQEEEYLRKEKELADKERLAPWNIDTIGKETWSRTIVNKVVFEDIDSTIVFHHYPSPSPTPQL
;
A
#
# COMPACT_ATOMS: atom_id res chain seq x y z
N MET A 1 34.91 -2.36 -1.13
CA MET A 1 33.60 -1.84 -1.57
C MET A 1 32.81 -1.48 -0.32
N ALA A 2 32.25 -0.28 -0.26
CA ALA A 2 31.29 0.06 0.79
C ALA A 2 29.96 -0.66 0.50
N ILE A 3 29.27 -1.09 1.56
CA ILE A 3 27.94 -1.69 1.44
C ILE A 3 26.93 -0.55 1.24
N ASP A 4 26.05 -0.67 0.23
CA ASP A 4 25.06 0.35 -0.10
C ASP A 4 23.70 0.07 0.57
N TYR A 5 23.21 1.04 1.34
CA TYR A 5 21.90 1.03 2.01
C TYR A 5 20.93 2.08 1.43
N SER A 6 21.26 2.70 0.29
CA SER A 6 20.48 3.77 -0.37
C SER A 6 19.00 3.43 -0.59
N ARG A 7 18.67 2.13 -0.71
CA ARG A 7 17.30 1.64 -0.85
C ARG A 7 16.37 2.08 0.30
N TRP A 8 16.90 2.28 1.51
CA TRP A 8 16.11 2.67 2.70
C TRP A 8 16.23 4.16 3.04
N LYS A 9 16.74 4.97 2.10
CA LYS A 9 16.93 6.41 2.33
C LYS A 9 15.60 7.16 2.47
N ASP A 10 14.60 6.80 1.67
CA ASP A 10 13.34 7.53 1.56
C ASP A 10 12.19 6.69 2.16
N ILE A 11 12.00 6.79 3.47
CA ILE A 11 10.92 6.13 4.23
C ILE A 11 10.01 7.21 4.81
N GLU A 12 8.71 7.14 4.52
CA GLU A 12 7.66 7.99 5.08
C GLU A 12 6.95 7.26 6.23
N ILE A 13 7.06 7.82 7.42
CA ILE A 13 6.39 7.36 8.64
C ILE A 13 5.34 8.41 9.03
N SER A 14 4.06 8.06 9.02
CA SER A 14 2.98 9.04 9.26
C SER A 14 2.89 9.51 10.72
N ASP A 15 3.34 8.68 11.65
CA ASP A 15 3.36 8.85 13.10
C ASP A 15 4.78 9.04 13.64
N ASP A 16 5.66 9.67 12.86
CA ASP A 16 7.02 10.00 13.28
C ASP A 16 7.01 11.02 14.43
N GLU A 17 7.31 10.54 15.64
CA GLU A 17 7.33 11.35 16.87
C GLU A 17 8.52 12.33 16.93
N ASP A 18 9.57 12.10 16.13
CA ASP A 18 10.73 13.00 16.05
C ASP A 18 10.46 14.21 15.14
N ASP A 19 9.50 14.11 14.20
CA ASP A 19 9.10 15.20 13.30
C ASP A 19 7.83 15.91 13.80
N THR A 20 7.99 16.62 14.93
CA THR A 20 6.93 17.39 15.60
C THR A 20 7.32 18.86 15.79
N HIS A 21 6.32 19.71 16.07
CA HIS A 21 6.54 21.13 16.31
C HIS A 21 5.79 21.58 17.58
N PRO A 22 6.40 22.40 18.47
CA PRO A 22 5.80 22.80 19.76
C PRO A 22 4.42 23.45 19.68
N ASN A 23 4.04 23.97 18.51
CA ASN A 23 2.77 24.66 18.29
C ASN A 23 1.75 23.86 17.45
N ILE A 24 2.04 22.60 17.11
CA ILE A 24 1.16 21.74 16.32
C ILE A 24 0.73 20.55 17.18
N ASP A 25 -0.57 20.24 17.17
CA ASP A 25 -1.13 19.09 17.87
C ASP A 25 -0.73 17.78 17.16
N THR A 26 0.21 17.04 17.76
CA THR A 26 0.79 15.82 17.21
C THR A 26 -0.26 14.75 16.83
N PRO A 27 -1.26 14.42 17.68
CA PRO A 27 -2.32 13.47 17.33
C PRO A 27 -3.10 13.84 16.07
N SER A 28 -3.44 15.12 15.90
CA SER A 28 -4.14 15.61 14.71
C SER A 28 -3.23 15.61 13.48
N LEU A 29 -1.97 15.97 13.64
CA LEU A 29 -0.96 15.95 12.57
C LEU A 29 -0.76 14.55 11.99
N PHE A 30 -0.61 13.53 12.84
CA PHE A 30 -0.40 12.15 12.39
C PHE A 30 -1.59 11.61 11.58
N ARG A 31 -2.81 11.89 12.05
CA ARG A 31 -4.04 11.53 11.32
C ARG A 31 -4.09 12.22 9.96
N TRP A 32 -3.70 13.49 9.89
CA TRP A 32 -3.68 14.23 8.65
C TRP A 32 -2.62 13.71 7.68
N ARG A 33 -1.39 13.44 8.15
CA ARG A 33 -0.32 12.80 7.35
C ARG A 33 -0.77 11.45 6.80
N HIS A 34 -1.35 10.61 7.65
CA HIS A 34 -1.89 9.31 7.25
C HIS A 34 -2.97 9.45 6.17
N LYS A 35 -3.91 10.39 6.34
CA LYS A 35 -4.98 10.65 5.37
C LYS A 35 -4.42 11.15 4.03
N ALA A 36 -3.52 12.12 4.06
CA ALA A 36 -2.88 12.66 2.85
C ALA A 36 -2.10 11.58 2.09
N ARG A 37 -1.45 10.65 2.80
CA ARG A 37 -0.79 9.49 2.20
C ARG A 37 -1.80 8.56 1.50
N LEU A 38 -2.91 8.23 2.15
CA LEU A 38 -3.97 7.40 1.56
C LEU A 38 -4.58 8.06 0.32
N GLU A 39 -4.82 9.37 0.36
CA GLU A 39 -5.32 10.14 -0.78
C GLU A 39 -4.34 10.07 -1.96
N ARG A 40 -3.04 10.32 -1.74
CA ARG A 40 -2.01 10.16 -2.79
C ARG A 40 -1.96 8.75 -3.37
N MET A 41 -2.06 7.71 -2.54
CA MET A 41 -2.09 6.32 -3.02
C MET A 41 -3.35 6.01 -3.82
N ALA A 42 -4.51 6.55 -3.41
CA ALA A 42 -5.76 6.39 -4.15
C ALA A 42 -5.70 7.09 -5.51
N GLU A 43 -5.20 8.32 -5.57
CA GLU A 43 -5.00 9.07 -6.81
C GLU A 43 -4.04 8.35 -7.77
N MET A 44 -2.89 7.86 -7.27
CA MET A 44 -1.95 7.09 -8.08
C MET A 44 -2.57 5.80 -8.62
N LYS A 45 -3.37 5.11 -7.81
CA LYS A 45 -4.08 3.90 -8.23
C LYS A 45 -5.11 4.22 -9.33
N GLU A 46 -5.88 5.29 -9.18
CA GLU A 46 -6.83 5.73 -10.19
C GLU A 46 -6.14 6.16 -11.50
N GLU A 47 -5.02 6.89 -11.41
CA GLU A 47 -4.18 7.25 -12.57
C GLU A 47 -3.69 5.99 -13.30
N LYS A 48 -3.23 4.98 -12.55
CA LYS A 48 -2.79 3.69 -13.10
C LYS A 48 -3.90 2.95 -13.84
N GLU A 49 -5.08 2.85 -13.21
CA GLU A 49 -6.24 2.17 -13.80
C GLU A 49 -6.71 2.87 -15.08
N LYS A 50 -6.69 4.21 -15.12
CA LYS A 50 -7.01 5.00 -16.33
C LYS A 50 -6.01 4.77 -17.46
N VAL A 51 -4.71 4.78 -17.16
CA VAL A 51 -3.65 4.55 -18.14
C VAL A 51 -3.71 3.12 -18.67
N GLU A 52 -3.91 2.12 -17.79
CA GLU A 52 -4.04 0.72 -18.19
C GLU A 52 -5.30 0.48 -19.03
N GLY A 53 -6.43 1.08 -18.66
CA GLY A 53 -7.66 1.03 -19.44
C GLY A 53 -7.48 1.63 -20.84
N GLY A 54 -6.94 2.84 -20.94
CA GLY A 54 -6.69 3.51 -22.22
C GLY A 54 -5.71 2.74 -23.11
N LYS A 55 -4.67 2.11 -22.53
CA LYS A 55 -3.73 1.24 -23.25
C LYS A 55 -4.44 0.02 -23.84
N LYS A 56 -5.31 -0.64 -23.08
CA LYS A 56 -6.09 -1.80 -23.57
C LYS A 56 -7.01 -1.42 -24.72
N GLU A 57 -7.69 -0.28 -24.62
CA GLU A 57 -8.56 0.25 -25.69
C GLU A 57 -7.77 0.55 -26.98
N VAL A 58 -6.62 1.24 -26.85
CA VAL A 58 -5.74 1.55 -27.98
C VAL A 58 -5.24 0.26 -28.63
N LEU A 59 -4.78 -0.71 -27.85
CA LEU A 59 -4.27 -1.99 -28.35
C LEU A 59 -5.35 -2.80 -29.09
N SER A 60 -6.59 -2.83 -28.56
CA SER A 60 -7.73 -3.43 -29.26
C SER A 60 -7.97 -2.75 -30.60
N ARG A 61 -7.90 -1.42 -30.64
CA ARG A 61 -8.17 -0.64 -31.86
C ARG A 61 -7.06 -0.77 -32.90
N VAL A 62 -5.80 -0.91 -32.49
CA VAL A 62 -4.68 -1.25 -33.39
C VAL A 62 -4.96 -2.60 -34.05
N GLN A 63 -5.32 -3.63 -33.27
CA GLN A 63 -5.62 -4.97 -33.81
C GLN A 63 -6.77 -4.93 -34.83
N GLU A 64 -7.86 -4.23 -34.52
CA GLU A 64 -8.98 -4.09 -35.46
C GLU A 64 -8.59 -3.41 -36.78
N ILE A 65 -7.72 -2.40 -36.73
CA ILE A 65 -7.26 -1.69 -37.93
C ILE A 65 -6.29 -2.56 -38.75
N GLU A 66 -5.39 -3.28 -38.09
CA GLU A 66 -4.49 -4.23 -38.77
C GLU A 66 -5.28 -5.35 -39.44
N GLU A 67 -6.30 -5.89 -38.78
CA GLU A 67 -7.22 -6.87 -39.39
C GLU A 67 -7.96 -6.27 -40.59
N LYS A 68 -8.50 -5.05 -40.47
CA LYS A 68 -9.16 -4.36 -41.60
C LYS A 68 -8.21 -4.15 -42.77
N LEU A 69 -6.98 -3.70 -42.53
CA LEU A 69 -5.95 -3.49 -43.55
C LEU A 69 -5.47 -4.79 -44.22
N SER A 70 -5.55 -5.93 -43.52
CA SER A 70 -5.22 -7.24 -44.08
C SER A 70 -6.21 -7.73 -45.14
N ASN A 71 -7.43 -7.17 -45.17
CA ASN A 71 -8.43 -7.51 -46.18
C ASN A 71 -8.07 -6.91 -47.55
N THR A 72 -8.00 -7.77 -48.57
CA THR A 72 -7.57 -7.43 -49.95
C THR A 72 -8.64 -6.77 -50.82
N ASN A 73 -9.87 -6.60 -50.31
CA ASN A 73 -11.04 -6.06 -51.05
C ASN A 73 -11.33 -4.56 -50.79
N LEU A 74 -10.40 -3.81 -50.21
CA LEU A 74 -10.61 -2.41 -49.84
C LEU A 74 -10.39 -1.44 -51.02
N ASP A 75 -11.23 -0.40 -51.10
CA ASP A 75 -11.03 0.71 -52.03
C ASP A 75 -9.78 1.53 -51.63
N GLU A 76 -9.12 2.15 -52.60
CA GLU A 76 -7.88 2.91 -52.39
C GLU A 76 -8.10 4.06 -51.39
N LYS A 77 -9.27 4.72 -51.44
CA LYS A 77 -9.64 5.77 -50.48
C LYS A 77 -9.84 5.25 -49.06
N GLU A 78 -10.35 4.03 -48.90
CA GLU A 78 -10.55 3.40 -47.60
C GLU A 78 -9.22 2.95 -47.00
N ARG A 79 -8.29 2.44 -47.81
CA ARG A 79 -6.92 2.14 -47.39
C ARG A 79 -6.20 3.37 -46.86
N ILE A 80 -6.23 4.49 -47.58
CA ILE A 80 -5.58 5.75 -47.14
C ILE A 80 -6.19 6.25 -45.81
N LYS A 81 -7.51 6.12 -45.63
CA LYS A 81 -8.18 6.50 -44.38
C LYS A 81 -7.75 5.63 -43.20
N LEU A 82 -7.71 4.31 -43.39
CA LEU A 82 -7.27 3.37 -42.36
C LEU A 82 -5.79 3.54 -42.00
N GLU A 83 -4.95 3.87 -42.97
CA GLU A 83 -3.53 4.15 -42.74
C GLU A 83 -3.33 5.43 -41.91
N LEU A 84 -4.10 6.49 -42.19
CA LEU A 84 -4.10 7.70 -41.37
C LEU A 84 -4.61 7.43 -39.94
N GLU A 85 -5.64 6.57 -39.79
CA GLU A 85 -6.15 6.17 -38.48
C GLU A 85 -5.12 5.35 -37.70
N ARG A 86 -4.42 4.41 -38.35
CA ARG A 86 -3.29 3.66 -37.77
C ARG A 86 -2.23 4.59 -37.22
N ASP A 87 -1.81 5.59 -37.99
CA ASP A 87 -0.76 6.52 -37.58
C ASP A 87 -1.17 7.39 -36.40
N ASN A 88 -2.46 7.78 -36.33
CA ASN A 88 -2.99 8.50 -35.17
C ASN A 88 -3.03 7.61 -33.92
N ILE A 89 -3.42 6.34 -34.05
CA ILE A 89 -3.49 5.42 -32.93
C ILE A 89 -2.09 5.01 -32.45
N ARG A 90 -1.11 4.86 -33.35
CA ARG A 90 0.29 4.65 -32.95
C ARG A 90 0.83 5.80 -32.11
N LYS A 91 0.50 7.05 -32.44
CA LYS A 91 0.86 8.21 -31.59
C LYS A 91 0.19 8.14 -30.22
N GLN A 92 -1.06 7.68 -30.15
CA GLN A 92 -1.75 7.46 -28.87
C GLN A 92 -1.08 6.35 -28.06
N GLU A 93 -0.68 5.26 -28.70
CA GLU A 93 0.05 4.15 -28.06
C GLU A 93 1.38 4.64 -27.47
N GLU A 94 2.17 5.40 -28.24
CA GLU A 94 3.41 6.02 -27.76
C GLU A 94 3.17 6.95 -26.56
N GLU A 95 2.07 7.71 -26.57
CA GLU A 95 1.70 8.57 -25.45
C GLU A 95 1.35 7.76 -24.19
N TYR A 96 0.60 6.67 -24.32
CA TYR A 96 0.29 5.78 -23.19
C TYR A 96 1.53 5.06 -22.66
N LEU A 97 2.44 4.65 -23.54
CA LEU A 97 3.72 4.06 -23.14
C LEU A 97 4.58 5.07 -22.37
N ARG A 98 4.59 6.33 -22.79
CA ARG A 98 5.26 7.41 -22.05
C ARG A 98 4.65 7.62 -20.67
N LYS A 99 3.31 7.67 -20.57
CA LYS A 99 2.60 7.81 -19.29
C LYS A 99 2.86 6.63 -18.35
N GLU A 100 2.89 5.40 -18.88
CA GLU A 100 3.22 4.19 -18.11
C GLU A 100 4.64 4.24 -17.55
N LYS A 101 5.61 4.70 -18.34
CA LYS A 101 6.99 4.88 -17.88
C LYS A 101 7.09 5.96 -16.81
N GLU A 102 6.44 7.10 -17.00
CA GLU A 102 6.37 8.18 -16.01
C GLU A 102 5.75 7.67 -14.70
N LEU A 103 4.68 6.88 -14.77
CA LEU A 103 4.03 6.29 -13.61
C LEU A 103 4.93 5.26 -12.91
N ALA A 104 5.65 4.43 -13.65
CA ALA A 104 6.63 3.50 -13.10
C ALA A 104 7.79 4.21 -12.40
N ASP A 105 8.26 5.33 -12.95
CA ASP A 105 9.27 6.17 -12.31
C ASP A 105 8.72 6.86 -11.05
N LYS A 106 7.46 7.33 -11.06
CA LYS A 106 6.77 7.84 -9.86
C LYS A 106 6.66 6.77 -8.78
N GLU A 107 6.26 5.54 -9.12
CA GLU A 107 6.17 4.41 -8.19
C GLU A 107 7.54 4.04 -7.61
N ARG A 108 8.60 4.07 -8.43
CA ARG A 108 9.97 3.78 -7.99
C ARG A 108 10.53 4.84 -7.05
N LEU A 109 10.18 6.11 -7.27
CA LEU A 109 10.60 7.25 -6.45
C LEU A 109 9.68 7.49 -5.25
N ALA A 110 8.55 6.79 -5.16
CA ALA A 110 7.61 6.92 -4.06
C ALA A 110 8.29 6.49 -2.74
N PRO A 111 8.03 7.21 -1.64
CA PRO A 111 8.64 6.87 -0.36
C PRO A 111 8.09 5.54 0.15
N TRP A 112 8.98 4.75 0.76
CA TRP A 112 8.61 3.53 1.44
C TRP A 112 7.71 3.84 2.64
N ASN A 113 6.63 3.10 2.78
CA ASN A 113 5.69 3.20 3.88
C ASN A 113 5.26 1.78 4.31
N ILE A 114 4.46 1.69 5.37
CA ILE A 114 4.02 0.40 5.93
C ILE A 114 3.37 -0.55 4.90
N ASP A 115 2.67 0.00 3.90
CA ASP A 115 1.95 -0.79 2.88
C ASP A 115 2.86 -1.22 1.72
N THR A 116 4.05 -0.62 1.58
CA THR A 116 4.96 -0.87 0.45
C THR A 116 6.21 -1.65 0.86
N ILE A 117 6.69 -1.50 2.10
CA ILE A 117 7.88 -2.18 2.60
C ILE A 117 7.69 -3.70 2.66
N GLY A 118 6.49 -4.16 2.99
CA GLY A 118 6.20 -5.57 3.12
C GLY A 118 4.71 -5.85 3.26
N LYS A 119 4.37 -7.14 3.19
CA LYS A 119 3.02 -7.65 3.43
C LYS A 119 3.09 -8.77 4.46
N GLU A 120 2.05 -8.90 5.26
CA GLU A 120 1.93 -10.00 6.21
C GLU A 120 1.85 -11.34 5.46
N THR A 121 2.82 -12.22 5.69
CA THR A 121 2.85 -13.57 5.08
C THR A 121 2.41 -14.66 6.04
N TRP A 122 2.64 -14.47 7.34
CA TRP A 122 2.38 -15.45 8.37
C TRP A 122 2.02 -14.75 9.69
N SER A 123 0.92 -15.19 10.30
CA SER A 123 0.42 -14.68 11.57
C SER A 123 0.03 -15.85 12.47
N ARG A 124 0.60 -15.92 13.67
CA ARG A 124 0.26 -16.97 14.64
C ARG A 124 0.20 -16.39 16.04
N THR A 125 -0.98 -16.40 16.62
CA THR A 125 -1.21 -15.99 18.01
C THR A 125 -1.33 -17.21 18.90
N ILE A 126 -0.58 -17.25 20.00
CA ILE A 126 -0.67 -18.29 21.03
C ILE A 126 -0.91 -17.59 22.36
N VAL A 127 -2.05 -17.87 23.00
CA VAL A 127 -2.33 -17.40 24.36
C VAL A 127 -2.00 -18.53 25.32
N ASN A 128 -1.05 -18.29 26.23
CA ASN A 128 -0.74 -19.25 27.28
C ASN A 128 -1.88 -19.26 28.31
N LYS A 129 -2.75 -20.28 28.24
CA LYS A 129 -3.82 -20.46 29.22
C LYS A 129 -3.20 -21.04 30.50
N VAL A 130 -3.38 -20.34 31.61
CA VAL A 130 -3.04 -20.90 32.93
C VAL A 130 -4.03 -22.05 33.19
N VAL A 131 -3.50 -23.26 33.35
CA VAL A 131 -4.29 -24.38 33.88
C VAL A 131 -4.34 -24.17 35.39
N PHE A 132 -5.48 -23.71 35.90
CA PHE A 132 -5.73 -23.80 37.33
C PHE A 132 -5.97 -25.29 37.62
N GLU A 133 -4.94 -25.99 38.07
CA GLU A 133 -5.16 -27.25 38.76
C GLU A 133 -5.99 -26.94 39.99
N ASP A 134 -7.16 -27.58 40.11
CA ASP A 134 -8.03 -27.47 41.27
C ASP A 134 -7.20 -27.82 42.51
N ILE A 135 -6.78 -26.79 43.26
CA ILE A 135 -6.09 -27.00 44.53
C ILE A 135 -7.12 -27.61 45.46
N ASP A 136 -7.03 -28.92 45.57
CA ASP A 136 -7.92 -29.75 46.34
C ASP A 136 -7.98 -29.24 47.80
N SER A 137 -9.20 -29.28 48.30
CA SER A 137 -9.74 -28.80 49.56
C SER A 137 -8.98 -29.18 50.85
N THR A 138 -7.73 -28.71 51.05
CA THR A 138 -7.01 -28.86 52.33
C THR A 138 -6.35 -27.55 52.77
N ILE A 139 -7.17 -26.53 53.06
CA ILE A 139 -6.72 -25.43 53.93
C ILE A 139 -6.85 -25.92 55.37
N VAL A 140 -5.74 -26.38 55.95
CA VAL A 140 -5.64 -26.59 57.40
C VAL A 140 -5.54 -25.23 58.07
N PHE A 141 -6.66 -24.71 58.58
CA PHE A 141 -6.66 -23.53 59.44
C PHE A 141 -5.86 -23.84 60.72
N HIS A 142 -4.61 -23.38 60.79
CA HIS A 142 -3.89 -23.30 62.06
C HIS A 142 -4.51 -22.18 62.90
N HIS A 143 -5.27 -22.58 63.92
CA HIS A 143 -5.86 -21.66 64.89
C HIS A 143 -4.73 -21.09 65.78
N TYR A 144 -4.28 -19.87 65.48
CA TYR A 144 -3.38 -19.17 66.39
C TYR A 144 -4.17 -18.67 67.61
N PRO A 145 -3.73 -18.97 68.84
CA PRO A 145 -4.40 -18.46 70.04
C PRO A 145 -4.26 -16.93 70.13
N SER A 146 -5.37 -16.28 70.46
CA SER A 146 -5.47 -14.82 70.62
C SER A 146 -4.53 -14.31 71.72
N PRO A 147 -3.77 -13.22 71.50
CA PRO A 147 -2.94 -12.63 72.55
C PRO A 147 -3.80 -12.02 73.64
N SER A 148 -3.50 -12.35 74.90
CA SER A 148 -4.15 -11.80 76.10
C SER A 148 -3.95 -10.28 76.21
N PRO A 149 -4.95 -9.52 76.69
CA PRO A 149 -4.85 -8.06 76.79
C PRO A 149 -3.85 -7.66 77.89
N THR A 150 -2.83 -6.91 77.51
CA THR A 150 -1.90 -6.27 78.44
C THR A 150 -2.59 -5.14 79.23
N PRO A 151 -2.38 -5.04 80.57
CA PRO A 151 -2.94 -3.95 81.36
C PRO A 151 -2.28 -2.61 81.01
N GLN A 152 -3.08 -1.56 80.91
CA GLN A 152 -2.63 -0.18 80.74
C GLN A 152 -2.08 0.36 82.07
N LEU A 153 -0.95 1.07 82.00
CA LEU A 153 -0.42 1.96 83.04
C LEU A 153 -0.44 3.39 82.51
#